data_AF-A0A518DBL7-F1
#
_entry.id   AF-A0A518DBL7-F1
#
_cell.length_a   1.000
_cell.length_b   1.000
_cell.length_c   1.000
_cell.angle_alpha   90.00
_cell.angle_beta   90.00
_cell.angle_gamma   90.00
#
_symmetry.space_group_name_H-M   'P 1'
#
loop_
_entity.id
_entity.type
_entity.pdbx_description
1 polymer ?
#
loop_
_entity_poly.entity_id
_entity_poly.type
_entity_poly.pdbx_seq_one_letter_code
_entity_poly.pdbx_strand_id
1 'polypeptide(L)'
;MAQSPWIYGCGPTPWGAEVGSYSDAAKDKGKPRFLPAWQWRATTRPGKIYVHVFDWPAGKLELPTVRGTVTSAYLLADPDQGAVGFTQTDHGVSITLPEAAPSKVATVVCLAVDPER
;
A
#
# COMPACT_ATOMS: atom_id res chain seq x y z
N MET A 1 -26.27 22.41 -13.73
CA MET A 1 -26.16 21.76 -12.41
C MET A 1 -24.70 21.42 -12.19
N ALA A 2 -24.05 22.10 -11.25
CA ALA A 2 -22.64 21.92 -10.93
C ALA A 2 -22.44 20.57 -10.23
N GLN A 3 -21.51 19.74 -10.71
CA GLN A 3 -21.06 18.54 -9.99
C GLN A 3 -19.61 18.75 -9.53
N SER A 4 -19.37 18.50 -8.25
CA SER A 4 -18.19 18.90 -7.48
C SER A 4 -16.89 18.19 -7.91
N PRO A 5 -15.75 18.90 -8.03
CA PRO A 5 -14.48 18.38 -8.56
C PRO A 5 -13.63 17.54 -7.58
N TRP A 6 -14.19 17.00 -6.49
CA TRP A 6 -13.41 16.35 -5.42
C TRP A 6 -13.27 14.81 -5.55
N ILE A 7 -13.81 14.21 -6.61
CA ILE A 7 -13.89 12.75 -6.80
C ILE A 7 -12.88 12.19 -7.82
N TYR A 8 -12.24 13.05 -8.63
CA TYR A 8 -11.40 12.60 -9.75
C TYR A 8 -9.91 12.68 -9.42
N GLY A 9 -9.25 11.53 -9.30
CA GLY A 9 -7.78 11.46 -9.18
C GLY A 9 -7.23 10.23 -8.45
N CYS A 10 -8.06 9.44 -7.76
CA CYS A 10 -7.67 8.15 -7.21
C CYS A 10 -8.10 7.03 -8.16
N GLY A 11 -7.14 6.32 -8.73
CA GLY A 11 -7.39 5.07 -9.45
C GLY A 11 -7.81 3.93 -8.49
N PRO A 12 -8.33 2.80 -9.04
CA PRO A 12 -8.56 1.59 -8.24
C PRO A 12 -7.27 1.12 -7.57
N THR A 13 -7.38 0.32 -6.50
CA THR A 13 -6.19 -0.20 -5.82
C THR A 13 -5.31 -0.99 -6.81
N PRO A 14 -3.98 -0.87 -6.77
CA PRO A 14 -3.13 -1.35 -7.86
C PRO A 14 -3.05 -2.87 -7.97
N TRP A 15 -3.50 -3.62 -6.95
CA TRP A 15 -3.31 -5.07 -6.87
C TRP A 15 -4.58 -5.88 -6.65
N GLY A 16 -5.58 -5.37 -5.93
CA GLY A 16 -6.77 -6.13 -5.53
C GLY A 16 -6.50 -7.23 -4.48
N ALA A 17 -5.28 -7.76 -4.39
CA ALA A 17 -4.84 -8.69 -3.34
C ALA A 17 -4.90 -8.09 -1.92
N GLU A 18 -4.80 -6.76 -1.82
CA GLU A 18 -4.98 -6.01 -0.56
C GLU A 18 -6.43 -6.02 -0.04
N VAL A 19 -7.39 -6.54 -0.82
CA VAL A 19 -8.79 -6.64 -0.39
C VAL A 19 -9.00 -7.87 0.47
N GLY A 20 -8.19 -8.92 0.25
CA GLY A 20 -8.30 -10.21 0.90
C GLY A 20 -8.30 -11.36 -0.11
N SER A 21 -8.18 -12.57 0.41
CA SER A 21 -8.22 -13.81 -0.37
C SER A 21 -9.32 -14.73 0.16
N TYR A 22 -9.93 -15.52 -0.71
CA TYR A 22 -10.81 -16.59 -0.25
C TYR A 22 -9.97 -17.72 0.35
N SER A 23 -10.30 -18.18 1.55
CA SER A 23 -9.56 -19.28 2.18
C SER A 23 -9.96 -20.62 1.58
N ASP A 24 -8.97 -21.47 1.29
CA ASP A 24 -9.19 -22.90 1.00
C ASP A 24 -9.66 -23.69 2.24
N ALA A 25 -9.32 -23.23 3.45
CA ALA A 25 -9.53 -23.97 4.70
C ALA A 25 -10.83 -23.61 5.46
N ALA A 26 -11.26 -22.34 5.45
CA ALA A 26 -12.45 -21.90 6.19
C ALA A 26 -13.66 -21.72 5.25
N LYS A 27 -14.78 -22.35 5.58
CA LYS A 27 -16.02 -22.31 4.81
C LYS A 27 -17.13 -21.67 5.65
N ASP A 28 -17.88 -20.74 5.07
CA ASP A 28 -19.13 -20.24 5.64
C ASP A 28 -20.30 -20.77 4.79
N LYS A 29 -21.21 -21.54 5.40
CA LYS A 29 -22.34 -22.22 4.72
C LYS A 29 -21.96 -22.90 3.39
N GLY A 30 -20.81 -23.58 3.37
CA GLY A 30 -20.33 -24.32 2.20
C GLY A 30 -19.65 -23.49 1.10
N LYS A 31 -19.54 -22.17 1.26
CA LYS A 31 -18.79 -21.27 0.37
C LYS A 31 -17.44 -20.91 1.00
N PRO A 32 -16.36 -20.74 0.20
CA PRO A 32 -15.08 -20.29 0.75
C PRO A 32 -15.26 -18.94 1.46
N ARG A 33 -14.70 -18.82 2.67
CA ARG A 33 -14.78 -17.59 3.45
C ARG A 33 -13.75 -16.59 2.94
N PHE A 34 -14.17 -15.36 2.70
CA PHE A 34 -13.26 -14.26 2.36
C PHE A 34 -12.47 -13.86 3.60
N LEU A 35 -11.13 -13.91 3.50
CA LEU A 35 -10.19 -13.43 4.50
C LEU A 35 -9.73 -12.03 4.09
N PRO A 36 -10.32 -10.97 4.65
CA PRO A 36 -9.90 -9.62 4.30
C PRO A 36 -8.48 -9.35 4.80
N ALA A 37 -7.62 -8.87 3.90
CA ALA A 37 -6.28 -8.39 4.24
C ALA A 37 -6.40 -6.96 4.79
N TRP A 38 -6.65 -6.82 6.10
CA TRP A 38 -6.80 -5.51 6.74
C TRP A 38 -5.47 -4.88 7.19
N GLN A 39 -4.34 -5.56 6.97
CA GLN A 39 -3.03 -5.10 7.45
C GLN A 39 -2.60 -3.78 6.81
N TRP A 40 -2.93 -3.59 5.52
CA TRP A 40 -2.65 -2.36 4.80
C TRP A 40 -3.61 -2.14 3.63
N ARG A 41 -3.70 -0.90 3.16
CA ARG A 41 -4.47 -0.49 1.97
C ARG A 41 -3.62 0.44 1.11
N ALA A 42 -3.68 0.32 -0.22
CA ALA A 42 -3.04 1.30 -1.10
C ALA A 42 -4.06 2.17 -1.84
N THR A 43 -3.69 3.44 -2.06
CA THR A 43 -4.36 4.35 -2.99
C THR A 43 -3.34 4.90 -3.97
N THR A 44 -3.73 5.14 -5.23
CA THR A 44 -2.80 5.58 -6.28
C THR A 44 -3.14 6.97 -6.77
N ARG A 45 -2.11 7.79 -7.00
CA ARG A 45 -2.17 9.01 -7.80
C ARG A 45 -1.15 8.89 -8.94
N PRO A 46 -1.26 9.69 -10.02
CA PRO A 46 -0.22 9.73 -11.05
C PRO A 46 1.18 9.93 -10.43
N GLY A 47 2.07 8.97 -10.68
CA GLY A 47 3.44 8.96 -10.19
C GLY A 47 3.62 8.62 -8.70
N LYS A 48 2.55 8.27 -7.96
CA LYS A 48 2.62 7.98 -6.52
C LYS A 48 1.68 6.88 -6.06
N ILE A 49 2.14 6.04 -5.14
CA ILE A 49 1.31 5.06 -4.43
C ILE A 49 1.39 5.36 -2.93
N TYR A 50 0.24 5.50 -2.29
CA TYR A 50 0.14 5.73 -0.85
C TYR A 50 -0.36 4.46 -0.18
N VAL A 51 0.49 3.87 0.66
CA VAL A 51 0.18 2.67 1.42
C VAL A 51 -0.12 3.04 2.85
N HIS A 52 -1.37 2.85 3.25
CA HIS A 52 -1.85 3.01 4.62
C HIS A 52 -1.59 1.71 5.37
N VAL A 53 -0.66 1.73 6.32
CA VAL A 53 -0.34 0.58 7.18
C VAL A 53 -1.16 0.68 8.46
N PHE A 54 -2.08 -0.26 8.67
CA PHE A 54 -2.92 -0.34 9.87
C PHE A 54 -2.32 -1.25 10.93
N ASP A 55 -1.68 -2.34 10.49
CA ASP A 55 -0.92 -3.25 11.34
C ASP A 55 0.57 -3.09 11.01
N TRP A 56 1.30 -2.41 11.90
CA TRP A 56 2.68 -1.99 11.65
C TRP A 56 3.64 -3.17 11.79
N PRO A 57 4.33 -3.59 10.71
CA PRO A 57 5.32 -4.64 10.84
C PRO A 57 6.62 -4.04 11.40
N ALA A 58 7.13 -4.64 12.49
CA ALA A 58 8.46 -4.31 13.02
C ALA A 58 9.54 -4.85 12.06
N GLY A 59 9.83 -4.08 10.99
CA GLY A 59 10.96 -4.32 10.10
C GLY A 59 10.65 -4.15 8.62
N LYS A 60 9.77 -4.98 8.04
CA LYS A 60 9.52 -4.97 6.58
C LYS A 60 8.05 -4.99 6.24
N LEU A 61 7.67 -4.11 5.30
CA LEU A 61 6.38 -4.14 4.62
C LEU A 61 6.58 -4.71 3.22
N GLU A 62 5.96 -5.85 2.95
CA GLU A 62 5.98 -6.49 1.65
C GLU A 62 4.75 -6.06 0.84
N LEU A 63 5.00 -5.52 -0.35
CA LEU A 63 3.98 -5.11 -1.30
C LEU A 63 4.09 -5.95 -2.58
N PRO A 64 2.97 -6.21 -3.27
CA PRO A 64 3.01 -6.89 -4.56
C PRO A 64 3.68 -6.01 -5.64
N THR A 65 3.86 -6.57 -6.83
CA THR A 65 4.59 -5.93 -7.95
C THR A 65 3.97 -4.60 -8.37
N VAL A 66 4.70 -3.50 -8.18
CA VAL A 66 4.32 -2.17 -8.69
C VAL A 66 4.54 -2.12 -10.21
N ARG A 67 3.58 -1.57 -10.97
CA ARG A 67 3.78 -1.23 -12.38
C ARG A 67 4.61 0.06 -12.47
N GLY A 68 5.80 -0.02 -13.07
CA GLY A 68 6.77 1.07 -13.14
C GLY A 68 7.88 0.95 -12.09
N THR A 69 8.78 1.92 -12.08
CA THR A 69 9.98 1.89 -11.23
C THR A 69 9.74 2.74 -9.98
N VAL A 70 9.89 2.14 -8.81
CA VAL A 70 9.86 2.87 -7.54
C VAL A 70 11.15 3.69 -7.44
N THR A 71 11.02 5.01 -7.39
CA THR A 71 12.16 5.93 -7.34
C THR A 71 12.46 6.39 -5.91
N SER A 72 11.45 6.42 -5.05
CA SER A 72 11.63 6.71 -3.62
C SER A 72 10.50 6.14 -2.78
N ALA A 73 10.80 5.93 -1.50
CA ALA A 73 9.84 5.55 -0.48
C ALA A 73 10.07 6.43 0.75
N TYR A 74 9.02 6.96 1.36
CA TYR A 74 9.13 7.81 2.56
C TYR A 74 7.85 7.76 3.41
N LEU A 75 7.98 8.08 4.69
CA LEU A 75 6.83 8.14 5.60
C LEU A 75 6.19 9.52 5.53
N LEU A 76 4.89 9.58 5.25
CA LEU A 76 4.18 10.85 5.11
C LEU A 76 4.01 11.59 6.44
N ALA A 77 4.07 10.87 7.55
CA ALA A 77 3.97 11.41 8.91
C ALA A 77 5.32 11.91 9.44
N ASP A 78 6.42 11.63 8.75
CA ASP A 78 7.73 12.16 9.08
C ASP A 78 7.84 13.60 8.54
N PRO A 79 7.99 14.62 9.41
CA PRO A 79 8.13 16.01 8.97
C PRO A 79 9.35 16.23 8.08
N ASP A 80 10.40 15.42 8.25
CA ASP A 80 11.61 15.48 7.44
C ASP A 80 11.52 14.65 6.16
N GLN A 81 10.41 13.92 5.96
CA GLN A 81 10.20 12.98 4.85
C GLN A 81 11.41 12.06 4.64
N GLY A 82 11.94 11.50 5.74
CA GLY A 82 13.08 10.60 5.71
C GLY A 82 12.83 9.46 4.74
N ALA A 83 13.74 9.30 3.79
CA ALA A 83 13.69 8.20 2.84
C ALA A 83 13.83 6.87 3.60
N VAL A 84 12.90 5.97 3.37
CA VAL A 84 12.97 4.59 3.87
C VAL A 84 13.62 3.71 2.81
N GLY A 85 14.44 2.75 3.24
CA GLY A 85 15.04 1.79 2.33
C GLY A 85 13.95 0.93 1.68
N PHE A 86 14.11 0.62 0.40
CA PHE A 86 13.22 -0.32 -0.28
C PHE A 86 14.02 -1.20 -1.26
N THR A 87 13.44 -2.33 -1.62
CA THR A 87 13.95 -3.23 -2.65
C THR A 87 12.80 -3.59 -3.57
N GLN A 88 12.93 -3.27 -4.85
CA GLN A 88 11.98 -3.69 -5.89
C GLN A 88 12.56 -4.89 -6.63
N THR A 89 11.73 -5.92 -6.82
CA THR A 89 12.04 -7.14 -7.56
C THR A 89 10.88 -7.49 -8.47
N ASP A 90 11.06 -8.49 -9.33
CA ASP A 90 9.99 -9.04 -10.18
C ASP A 90 8.85 -9.68 -9.37
N HIS A 91 9.05 -9.90 -8.07
CA HIS A 91 8.06 -10.49 -7.17
C HIS A 91 7.31 -9.47 -6.31
N GLY A 92 7.78 -8.22 -6.23
CA GLY A 92 7.20 -7.21 -5.35
C GLY A 92 8.15 -6.12 -4.90
N VAL A 93 7.67 -5.31 -3.96
CA VAL A 93 8.44 -4.22 -3.33
C VAL A 93 8.48 -4.46 -1.82
N SER A 94 9.68 -4.65 -1.29
CA SER A 94 9.93 -4.75 0.16
C SER A 94 10.39 -3.39 0.68
N ILE A 95 9.70 -2.83 1.67
CA ILE A 95 10.04 -1.54 2.28
C ILE A 95 10.53 -1.78 3.70
N THR A 96 11.72 -1.27 4.02
CA THR A 96 12.30 -1.30 5.35
C THR A 96 11.68 -0.19 6.19
N LEU A 97 10.88 -0.57 7.18
CA LEU A 97 10.22 0.32 8.10
C LEU A 97 10.96 0.40 9.44
N PRO A 98 10.91 1.54 10.15
CA PRO A 98 11.45 1.62 11.50
C PRO A 98 10.71 0.68 12.46
N GLU A 99 11.40 0.23 13.51
CA GLU A 99 10.84 -0.71 14.51
C GLU A 99 9.57 -0.16 15.18
N ALA A 100 9.52 1.16 15.39
CA ALA A 100 8.36 1.84 15.93
C ALA A 100 7.68 2.70 14.86
N ALA A 101 6.35 2.63 14.81
CA ALA A 101 5.55 3.51 13.96
C ALA A 101 5.71 4.97 14.41
N PRO A 102 6.01 5.92 13.50
CA PRO A 102 6.15 7.34 13.84
C PRO A 102 4.83 7.98 14.31
N SER A 103 3.68 7.38 13.99
CA SER A 103 2.36 7.84 14.43
C SER A 103 1.43 6.68 14.80
N LYS A 104 0.62 6.87 15.85
CA LYS A 104 -0.35 5.88 16.35
C LYS A 104 -1.67 5.82 15.57
N VAL A 105 -1.92 6.75 14.65
CA VAL A 105 -3.25 6.91 14.01
C VAL A 105 -3.29 6.29 12.61
N ALA A 106 -2.27 6.51 11.80
CA ALA A 106 -2.04 5.82 10.52
C ALA A 106 -0.66 6.23 9.99
N THR A 107 0.24 5.28 9.80
CA THR A 107 1.50 5.58 9.12
C THR A 107 1.33 5.28 7.64
N VAL A 108 1.32 6.35 6.84
CA VAL A 108 1.23 6.26 5.39
C VAL A 108 2.63 6.23 4.80
N VAL A 109 2.93 5.20 4.04
CA VAL A 109 4.15 5.10 3.23
C VAL A 109 3.83 5.62 1.83
N CYS A 110 4.57 6.61 1.35
CA CYS A 110 4.45 7.10 -0.01
C CYS A 110 5.56 6.51 -0.86
N LEU A 111 5.20 5.84 -1.94
CA LEU A 111 6.09 5.40 -3.00
C LEU A 111 5.98 6.37 -4.17
N ALA A 112 7.08 7.00 -4.55
CA ALA A 112 7.17 7.67 -5.85
C ALA A 112 7.45 6.61 -6.91
N VAL A 113 6.66 6.62 -7.98
CA VAL A 113 6.76 5.64 -9.06
C VAL A 113 6.89 6.40 -10.37
N ASP A 114 7.95 6.12 -11.11
CA ASP A 114 8.06 6.58 -12.49
C ASP A 114 7.29 5.59 -13.38
N PRO A 115 6.22 6.03 -14.08
CA PRO A 115 5.55 5.19 -15.04
C PRO A 115 6.51 4.90 -16.18
N GLU A 116 6.82 3.63 -16.43
CA GLU A 116 7.65 3.24 -17.59
C GLU A 116 7.14 3.92 -18.86
N ARG A 117 8.08 4.51 -19.60
CA ARG A 117 7.85 5.29 -20.82
C ARG A 117 7.35 4.44 -21.98
#